data_AF-A0A2U0H8E2-F1
#
_entry.id   AF-A0A2U0H8E2-F1
#
_cell.length_a   1.000
_cell.length_b   1.000
_cell.length_c   1.000
_cell.angle_alpha   90.00
_cell.angle_beta   90.00
_cell.angle_gamma   90.00
#
_symmetry.space_group_name_H-M   'P 1'
#
loop_
_entity.id
_entity.type
_entity.pdbx_description
1 polymer ?
#
loop_
_entity_poly.entity_id
_entity_poly.type
_entity_poly.pdbx_seq_one_letter_code
_entity_poly.pdbx_strand_id
1 'polypeptide(L)'
;MGSRADRSRRGVVLRGRPARGLGVDAVRARHRCGRAHRAGHHRLGHSRRHARRRHPHRRGRHGRRSDRNPRGRRGRGTPPRRSRRRAHHASSPRHRGNRVIGLRRALAASSVAVAVALVAAACAAPVADPGSEATDGSASAAADFLEQYADDGRVVRTDQGGDTVSEGQAYGLLLAVAADDEETFDEIWEWTTAHLQRDDLLLAWRWQEGAVVDDQPASDADLDAARALVLAADAFGRDDLREDGVALGEALLDEMTASTETGRILLPGPWATASPHAYNPSYSSPAAYAVLSAASGDTRWEELATGSRAATEALLDVNALPTNWATVAADGSVAIAGSASGEGEPGYGYDATRTSIRYAESCDPADRAVAARIAAALPDGDELPAELDSGAEAVTSDQHPVAYAARAAAYAADSSTDAARDDLARMTETAVATPTYYGDAWSALAGAMLTDDVLGGCPPLDAATSAAGASASAADGFQDPVAPEAASNATPEHISIPAIGVDSDLIGLGLGVDGWIESPADFDAVGWYENGVVPGAIGPAVIAGHVDSPTAPAVFYDLPKLVPGDTVSVARSDGTTADFVVTGIQTVEKDSFPTESIYAPVPTPELRLVTCGGAWDPQTGHYVDNVVVTAIAA
;
A
#
# COMPACT_ATOMS: atom_id res chain seq x y z
N MET A 1 -13.21 71.42 8.68
CA MET A 1 -14.28 71.82 9.60
C MET A 1 -15.24 70.64 9.71
N GLY A 2 -15.25 69.82 10.77
CA GLY A 2 -15.85 70.05 12.10
C GLY A 2 -17.37 69.84 12.02
N SER A 3 -18.11 69.13 12.88
CA SER A 3 -17.91 68.35 14.10
C SER A 3 -19.26 67.65 14.42
N ARG A 4 -19.20 66.47 15.06
CA ARG A 4 -20.16 65.76 15.95
C ARG A 4 -21.61 66.26 16.16
N ALA A 5 -22.54 65.29 16.20
CA ALA A 5 -23.70 65.14 17.13
C ALA A 5 -24.14 63.64 17.06
N ASP A 6 -24.27 62.79 18.08
CA ASP A 6 -24.88 62.73 19.43
C ASP A 6 -26.42 62.53 19.50
N ARG A 7 -26.80 61.34 20.04
CA ARG A 7 -27.99 60.90 20.82
C ARG A 7 -29.45 61.01 20.32
N SER A 8 -30.16 59.86 20.33
CA SER A 8 -31.16 59.40 21.34
C SER A 8 -32.03 58.25 20.77
N ARG A 9 -32.12 57.04 21.35
CA ARG A 9 -32.91 56.52 22.49
C ARG A 9 -34.43 56.75 22.47
N ARG A 10 -35.20 55.70 22.10
CA ARG A 10 -36.42 55.13 22.75
C ARG A 10 -36.54 53.67 22.25
N GLY A 11 -36.76 52.58 23.00
CA GLY A 11 -37.22 52.40 24.39
C GLY A 11 -38.66 51.91 24.42
N VAL A 12 -38.90 50.60 24.24
CA VAL A 12 -40.14 49.91 24.66
C VAL A 12 -39.76 48.65 25.44
N VAL A 13 -40.33 48.57 26.64
CA VAL A 13 -40.22 47.50 27.64
C VAL A 13 -41.63 46.94 27.84
N LEU A 14 -41.78 45.63 28.06
CA LEU A 14 -42.47 45.03 29.23
C LEU A 14 -42.73 43.52 29.07
N ARG A 15 -42.14 42.73 30.01
CA ARG A 15 -42.69 41.60 30.81
C ARG A 15 -43.32 40.39 30.06
N GLY A 16 -43.07 39.11 30.36
CA GLY A 16 -42.40 38.45 31.49
C GLY A 16 -43.23 37.26 32.00
N ARG A 17 -42.81 36.02 31.66
CA ARG A 17 -42.95 34.71 32.38
C ARG A 17 -44.37 34.18 32.76
N PRO A 18 -44.60 32.85 32.99
CA PRO A 18 -43.68 31.93 33.65
C PRO A 18 -43.61 30.46 33.15
N ALA A 19 -42.58 29.79 33.68
CA ALA A 19 -42.36 28.35 33.68
C ALA A 19 -43.36 27.59 34.56
N ARG A 20 -43.59 26.31 34.22
CA ARG A 20 -44.06 25.26 35.14
C ARG A 20 -43.24 24.00 34.92
N GLY A 21 -42.58 23.54 35.98
CA GLY A 21 -42.20 22.15 36.18
C GLY A 21 -43.14 21.48 37.17
N LEU A 22 -43.10 20.14 37.21
CA LEU A 22 -43.46 19.13 38.24
C LEU A 22 -43.42 17.78 37.45
N GLY A 23 -42.51 16.82 37.66
CA GLY A 23 -42.37 15.93 38.84
C GLY A 23 -43.51 14.89 38.85
N VAL A 24 -43.38 13.56 39.00
CA VAL A 24 -42.32 12.65 39.51
C VAL A 24 -42.74 11.19 39.20
N ASP A 25 -41.77 10.26 39.19
CA ASP A 25 -41.81 8.81 39.56
C ASP A 25 -42.66 7.76 38.80
N ALA A 26 -42.00 6.73 38.25
CA ALA A 26 -41.98 5.37 38.85
C ALA A 26 -41.23 4.29 38.02
N VAL A 27 -40.19 3.72 38.63
CA VAL A 27 -39.93 2.27 38.84
C VAL A 27 -40.10 1.29 37.65
N ARG A 28 -38.99 0.73 37.16
CA ARG A 28 -38.74 -0.73 37.19
C ARG A 28 -37.29 -1.09 36.85
N ALA A 29 -36.56 -1.53 37.88
CA ALA A 29 -35.41 -2.41 37.78
C ALA A 29 -35.75 -3.74 38.46
N ARG A 30 -35.42 -4.86 37.81
CA ARG A 30 -35.17 -6.26 38.30
C ARG A 30 -35.13 -7.14 37.03
N HIS A 31 -34.07 -7.87 36.72
CA HIS A 31 -33.56 -8.98 37.53
C HIS A 31 -32.04 -9.21 37.40
N ARG A 32 -31.41 -9.47 38.55
CA ARG A 32 -30.13 -10.17 38.70
C ARG A 32 -30.35 -11.68 38.76
N CYS A 33 -29.37 -12.43 38.27
CA CYS A 33 -28.76 -13.64 38.86
C CYS A 33 -27.40 -13.81 38.15
N GLY A 34 -26.21 -13.85 38.75
CA GLY A 34 -25.80 -14.08 40.12
C GLY A 34 -24.89 -15.30 40.18
N ARG A 35 -23.57 -15.11 40.22
CA ARG A 35 -22.64 -15.92 41.04
C ARG A 35 -21.25 -15.30 41.10
N ALA A 36 -20.86 -14.95 42.32
CA ALA A 36 -19.50 -14.63 42.71
C ALA A 36 -18.90 -15.86 43.42
N HIS A 37 -17.58 -16.03 43.33
CA HIS A 37 -16.79 -16.66 44.38
C HIS A 37 -15.41 -15.99 44.52
N ARG A 38 -15.24 -15.32 45.66
CA ARG A 38 -14.06 -15.13 46.56
C ARG A 38 -12.66 -15.10 45.91
N ALA A 39 -11.94 -13.99 45.96
CA ALA A 39 -11.27 -13.35 47.11
C ALA A 39 -10.09 -14.15 47.71
N GLY A 40 -8.88 -13.60 47.51
CA GLY A 40 -7.65 -13.91 48.23
C GLY A 40 -6.75 -12.67 48.30
N HIS A 41 -6.83 -11.95 49.42
CA HIS A 41 -5.93 -10.84 49.78
C HIS A 41 -4.52 -11.36 50.07
N HIS A 42 -3.49 -10.62 49.63
CA HIS A 42 -2.34 -10.34 50.49
C HIS A 42 -1.76 -8.95 50.21
N ARG A 43 -1.44 -8.26 51.30
CA ARG A 43 -0.96 -6.88 51.40
C ARG A 43 0.40 -6.93 52.10
N LEU A 44 1.19 -5.86 51.92
CA LEU A 44 2.43 -5.46 52.63
C LEU A 44 3.73 -6.07 52.06
N GLY A 45 4.84 -5.36 51.87
CA GLY A 45 5.18 -3.99 52.26
C GLY A 45 6.61 -3.60 51.81
N HIS A 46 6.90 -2.31 51.97
CA HIS A 46 8.14 -1.56 51.73
C HIS A 46 9.50 -2.29 51.86
N SER A 47 10.50 -1.87 51.05
CA SER A 47 11.62 -1.03 51.53
C SER A 47 12.59 -0.59 50.42
N ARG A 48 12.83 0.72 50.36
CA ARG A 48 13.99 1.37 49.71
C ARG A 48 15.28 1.04 50.48
N ARG A 49 16.42 0.91 49.79
CA ARG A 49 17.74 1.35 50.29
C ARG A 49 18.77 1.52 49.18
N HIS A 50 19.36 2.71 49.14
CA HIS A 50 20.58 3.09 48.42
C HIS A 50 21.84 2.39 48.96
N ALA A 51 22.84 2.18 48.09
CA ALA A 51 24.25 2.61 48.23
C ALA A 51 25.11 1.98 47.10
N ARG A 52 25.60 2.77 46.12
CA ARG A 52 26.95 3.39 46.04
C ARG A 52 28.15 2.42 45.86
N ARG A 53 28.72 2.52 44.64
CA ARG A 53 30.15 2.64 44.27
C ARG A 53 31.12 1.50 44.66
N ARG A 54 31.84 0.98 43.66
CA ARG A 54 33.30 1.16 43.45
C ARG A 54 33.82 0.36 42.23
N HIS A 55 34.36 1.08 41.25
CA HIS A 55 35.50 0.66 40.40
C HIS A 55 36.81 0.78 41.21
N PRO A 56 37.98 0.21 40.82
CA PRO A 56 38.56 0.37 39.47
C PRO A 56 39.51 -0.73 38.91
N HIS A 57 39.76 -0.60 37.59
CA HIS A 57 40.99 -0.82 36.81
C HIS A 57 41.84 -2.10 36.95
N ARG A 58 42.13 -2.71 35.78
CA ARG A 58 43.52 -3.01 35.37
C ARG A 58 43.70 -3.14 33.85
N ARG A 59 44.79 -2.54 33.37
CA ARG A 59 45.35 -2.56 32.00
C ARG A 59 46.24 -3.79 31.77
N GLY A 60 46.39 -4.22 30.52
CA GLY A 60 47.53 -5.00 29.99
C GLY A 60 47.24 -5.52 28.57
N ARG A 61 47.58 -4.80 27.49
CA ARG A 61 48.83 -4.80 26.69
C ARG A 61 49.28 -6.15 26.07
N HIS A 62 49.20 -6.14 24.72
CA HIS A 62 50.10 -6.70 23.70
C HIS A 62 50.28 -8.22 23.49
N GLY A 63 50.09 -8.63 22.23
CA GLY A 63 50.76 -9.79 21.63
C GLY A 63 50.43 -9.98 20.13
N ARG A 64 51.25 -9.42 19.23
CA ARG A 64 51.30 -9.78 17.80
C ARG A 64 52.16 -11.05 17.58
N ARG A 65 51.77 -11.91 16.64
CA ARG A 65 52.60 -12.82 15.78
C ARG A 65 51.62 -13.64 14.91
N SER A 66 51.44 -13.39 13.61
CA SER A 66 52.27 -13.73 12.43
C SER A 66 52.36 -15.23 12.10
N ASP A 67 51.83 -15.57 10.91
CA ASP A 67 52.36 -16.48 9.88
C ASP A 67 52.30 -18.02 10.06
N ARG A 68 51.46 -18.70 9.24
CA ARG A 68 51.88 -19.54 8.08
C ARG A 68 50.81 -20.53 7.59
N ASN A 69 50.53 -20.46 6.28
CA ASN A 69 50.02 -21.52 5.38
C ASN A 69 51.11 -22.62 5.20
N PRO A 70 50.82 -23.90 4.85
CA PRO A 70 50.62 -24.30 3.43
C PRO A 70 49.75 -25.58 3.14
N ARG A 71 48.97 -25.51 2.05
CA ARG A 71 48.77 -26.48 0.91
C ARG A 71 48.71 -28.01 1.13
N GLY A 72 47.68 -28.64 0.49
CA GLY A 72 47.73 -30.01 -0.08
C GLY A 72 46.42 -30.41 -0.81
N ARG A 73 46.36 -30.41 -2.16
CA ARG A 73 46.52 -31.52 -3.15
C ARG A 73 45.42 -32.63 -3.22
N ARG A 74 44.61 -32.55 -4.29
CA ARG A 74 44.11 -33.56 -5.28
C ARG A 74 43.62 -34.97 -4.82
N GLY A 75 42.46 -35.37 -5.34
CA GLY A 75 42.11 -36.78 -5.59
C GLY A 75 40.80 -36.99 -6.37
N ARG A 76 40.87 -37.49 -7.61
CA ARG A 76 39.75 -38.02 -8.40
C ARG A 76 39.49 -39.49 -8.04
N GLY A 77 38.24 -39.94 -8.06
CA GLY A 77 37.88 -41.36 -8.02
C GLY A 77 36.41 -41.65 -8.32
N THR A 78 36.16 -42.38 -9.40
CA THR A 78 34.91 -43.10 -9.78
C THR A 78 35.34 -44.54 -10.12
N PRO A 79 34.44 -45.52 -10.42
CA PRO A 79 33.11 -45.91 -9.94
C PRO A 79 33.12 -47.40 -9.44
N PRO A 80 32.00 -48.16 -9.35
CA PRO A 80 31.53 -48.92 -10.53
C PRO A 80 30.01 -49.25 -10.63
N ARG A 81 29.66 -49.70 -11.84
CA ARG A 81 28.38 -50.19 -12.40
C ARG A 81 27.77 -51.43 -11.74
N ARG A 82 26.45 -51.63 -11.93
CA ARG A 82 25.85 -52.92 -12.36
C ARG A 82 24.62 -52.74 -13.26
N SER A 83 24.38 -53.78 -14.06
CA SER A 83 23.66 -53.83 -15.34
C SER A 83 22.48 -54.81 -15.34
N ARG A 84 21.57 -54.67 -16.34
CA ARG A 84 20.73 -55.68 -17.08
C ARG A 84 19.24 -55.24 -17.08
N ARG A 85 18.41 -55.38 -18.13
CA ARG A 85 18.48 -56.02 -19.46
C ARG A 85 17.22 -55.59 -20.28
N ARG A 86 17.39 -55.40 -21.60
CA ARG A 86 16.54 -55.78 -22.78
C ARG A 86 14.99 -55.69 -22.65
N ALA A 87 14.17 -55.11 -23.53
CA ALA A 87 14.11 -54.86 -24.99
C ALA A 87 12.75 -55.41 -25.49
N HIS A 88 11.93 -54.60 -26.18
CA HIS A 88 11.28 -54.93 -27.46
C HIS A 88 10.37 -53.78 -27.92
N HIS A 89 10.40 -53.52 -29.23
CA HIS A 89 9.64 -52.48 -29.92
C HIS A 89 8.96 -53.11 -31.15
N ALA A 90 7.91 -52.41 -31.61
CA ALA A 90 7.20 -52.48 -32.90
C ALA A 90 6.04 -53.49 -33.06
N SER A 91 4.83 -52.97 -33.32
CA SER A 91 4.19 -52.95 -34.66
C SER A 91 2.66 -52.63 -34.59
N SER A 92 2.18 -51.62 -35.32
CA SER A 92 0.76 -51.35 -35.71
C SER A 92 0.27 -52.38 -36.77
N PRO A 93 -1.01 -52.49 -37.25
CA PRO A 93 -1.86 -51.40 -37.82
C PRO A 93 -3.44 -51.52 -37.84
N ARG A 94 -4.08 -50.36 -38.10
CA ARG A 94 -5.28 -50.04 -38.95
C ARG A 94 -6.49 -50.99 -39.09
N HIS A 95 -7.71 -50.42 -38.96
CA HIS A 95 -8.86 -50.56 -39.89
C HIS A 95 -9.96 -49.52 -39.51
N ARG A 96 -10.34 -48.50 -40.30
CA ARG A 96 -11.25 -48.45 -41.48
C ARG A 96 -12.64 -49.08 -41.28
N GLY A 97 -13.70 -48.29 -41.46
CA GLY A 97 -14.94 -48.79 -42.08
C GLY A 97 -16.27 -48.18 -41.64
N ASN A 98 -16.57 -46.98 -42.14
CA ASN A 98 -17.90 -46.38 -42.29
C ASN A 98 -18.83 -47.29 -43.12
N ARG A 99 -20.18 -47.30 -42.87
CA ARG A 99 -21.31 -47.62 -43.80
C ARG A 99 -22.56 -48.18 -43.06
N VAL A 100 -23.84 -48.03 -43.45
CA VAL A 100 -24.62 -47.52 -44.59
C VAL A 100 -26.08 -47.24 -44.05
N ILE A 101 -26.92 -46.36 -44.61
CA ILE A 101 -28.16 -46.57 -45.44
C ILE A 101 -29.18 -45.56 -44.84
N GLY A 102 -29.89 -44.66 -45.52
CA GLY A 102 -30.24 -44.55 -46.93
C GLY A 102 -31.74 -44.76 -47.14
N LEU A 103 -32.42 -43.69 -47.57
CA LEU A 103 -33.51 -43.71 -48.57
C LEU A 103 -34.98 -43.65 -48.07
N ARG A 104 -35.66 -42.56 -48.50
CA ARG A 104 -36.81 -42.49 -49.45
C ARG A 104 -37.69 -41.27 -49.07
N ARG A 105 -38.28 -40.43 -49.93
CA ARG A 105 -38.44 -40.21 -51.39
C ARG A 105 -39.15 -38.82 -51.49
N ALA A 106 -38.76 -37.87 -52.34
CA ALA A 106 -39.22 -37.63 -53.73
C ALA A 106 -40.76 -37.45 -53.84
N LEU A 107 -41.42 -36.49 -54.52
CA LEU A 107 -41.15 -35.47 -55.57
C LEU A 107 -42.38 -34.52 -55.59
N ALA A 108 -42.22 -33.19 -55.63
CA ALA A 108 -42.43 -32.28 -56.78
C ALA A 108 -43.85 -32.18 -57.39
N ALA A 109 -44.45 -30.98 -57.34
CA ALA A 109 -45.35 -30.45 -58.38
C ALA A 109 -45.48 -28.91 -58.30
N SER A 110 -45.65 -28.31 -59.48
CA SER A 110 -45.40 -26.91 -59.86
C SER A 110 -46.55 -25.92 -59.62
N SER A 111 -46.17 -24.67 -59.36
CA SER A 111 -46.69 -23.36 -59.84
C SER A 111 -48.20 -23.10 -60.07
N VAL A 112 -48.79 -22.14 -59.33
CA VAL A 112 -49.15 -20.75 -59.76
C VAL A 112 -50.18 -20.11 -58.79
N ALA A 113 -49.71 -19.06 -58.10
CA ALA A 113 -50.34 -17.82 -57.60
C ALA A 113 -51.78 -17.79 -57.04
N VAL A 114 -51.93 -17.39 -55.76
CA VAL A 114 -52.69 -16.21 -55.27
C VAL A 114 -52.06 -15.73 -53.94
N ALA A 115 -52.03 -14.41 -53.75
CA ALA A 115 -51.28 -13.60 -52.78
C ALA A 115 -51.59 -13.79 -51.28
N VAL A 116 -50.55 -13.70 -50.44
CA VAL A 116 -50.58 -13.04 -49.12
C VAL A 116 -49.20 -12.41 -48.89
N ALA A 117 -49.18 -11.15 -48.46
CA ALA A 117 -48.00 -10.36 -48.16
C ALA A 117 -47.16 -11.01 -47.04
N LEU A 118 -45.88 -11.25 -47.32
CA LEU A 118 -44.83 -11.45 -46.32
C LEU A 118 -43.87 -10.28 -46.45
N VAL A 119 -43.96 -9.36 -45.48
CA VAL A 119 -42.97 -8.32 -45.24
C VAL A 119 -41.65 -9.02 -44.98
N ALA A 120 -40.62 -8.65 -45.73
CA ALA A 120 -39.24 -9.03 -45.46
C ALA A 120 -38.82 -8.39 -44.13
N ALA A 121 -38.85 -9.18 -43.05
CA ALA A 121 -38.08 -8.90 -41.86
C ALA A 121 -36.63 -9.29 -42.17
N ALA A 122 -35.87 -8.32 -42.70
CA ALA A 122 -34.42 -8.35 -42.54
C ALA A 122 -34.15 -8.42 -41.04
N CYS A 123 -33.55 -9.52 -40.58
CA CYS A 123 -33.00 -9.59 -39.25
C CYS A 123 -31.82 -8.63 -39.20
N ALA A 124 -32.08 -7.37 -38.85
CA ALA A 124 -31.07 -6.56 -38.21
C ALA A 124 -30.79 -7.25 -36.88
N ALA A 125 -29.61 -7.85 -36.77
CA ALA A 125 -29.04 -8.14 -35.46
C ALA A 125 -29.01 -6.81 -34.67
N PRO A 126 -29.24 -6.82 -33.34
CA PRO A 126 -29.02 -5.62 -32.56
C PRO A 126 -27.58 -5.18 -32.81
N VAL A 127 -27.44 -3.96 -33.32
CA VAL A 127 -26.15 -3.27 -33.40
C VAL A 127 -25.74 -3.08 -31.94
N ALA A 128 -24.66 -3.76 -31.55
CA ALA A 128 -24.02 -3.50 -30.26
C ALA A 128 -23.70 -2.00 -30.18
N ASP A 129 -24.05 -1.41 -29.06
CA ASP A 129 -23.77 -0.01 -28.77
C ASP A 129 -22.24 0.16 -28.68
N PRO A 130 -21.59 0.97 -29.52
CA PRO A 130 -20.13 1.13 -29.50
C PRO A 130 -19.61 1.88 -28.25
N GLY A 131 -20.46 2.13 -27.25
CA GLY A 131 -20.10 2.70 -25.96
C GLY A 131 -19.70 1.69 -24.88
N SER A 132 -19.83 0.37 -25.09
CA SER A 132 -19.58 -0.63 -24.02
C SER A 132 -18.16 -1.22 -23.97
N GLU A 133 -17.28 -0.97 -24.95
CA GLU A 133 -15.93 -1.57 -24.95
C GLU A 133 -14.92 -0.80 -24.09
N ALA A 134 -15.22 0.45 -23.70
CA ALA A 134 -14.29 1.30 -22.95
C ALA A 134 -14.49 1.22 -21.42
N THR A 135 -15.74 0.95 -20.99
CA THR A 135 -16.11 0.61 -19.60
C THR A 135 -15.57 -0.77 -19.17
N ASP A 136 -15.30 -1.66 -20.14
CA ASP A 136 -14.84 -3.01 -19.87
C ASP A 136 -13.39 -3.05 -19.34
N GLY A 137 -12.56 -2.04 -19.61
CA GLY A 137 -11.14 -2.04 -19.23
C GLY A 137 -10.89 -1.78 -17.74
N SER A 138 -11.52 -0.74 -17.19
CA SER A 138 -11.43 -0.39 -15.75
C SER A 138 -12.16 -1.42 -14.88
N ALA A 139 -13.35 -1.85 -15.30
CA ALA A 139 -14.11 -2.90 -14.62
C ALA A 139 -13.36 -4.25 -14.62
N SER A 140 -12.70 -4.62 -15.72
CA SER A 140 -11.85 -5.82 -15.77
C SER A 140 -10.66 -5.72 -14.83
N ALA A 141 -9.95 -4.59 -14.81
CA ALA A 141 -8.82 -4.40 -13.90
C ALA A 141 -9.25 -4.45 -12.42
N ALA A 142 -10.44 -3.92 -12.10
CA ALA A 142 -11.03 -4.03 -10.77
C ALA A 142 -11.35 -5.49 -10.41
N ALA A 143 -11.97 -6.25 -11.33
CA ALA A 143 -12.25 -7.67 -11.13
C ALA A 143 -10.97 -8.50 -10.96
N ASP A 144 -9.93 -8.24 -11.76
CA ASP A 144 -8.63 -8.92 -11.67
C ASP A 144 -7.97 -8.67 -10.30
N PHE A 145 -8.04 -7.45 -9.79
CA PHE A 145 -7.55 -7.12 -8.45
C PHE A 145 -8.32 -7.89 -7.37
N LEU A 146 -9.66 -7.90 -7.44
CA LEU A 146 -10.49 -8.61 -6.47
C LEU A 146 -10.21 -10.12 -6.49
N GLU A 147 -10.12 -10.74 -7.68
CA GLU A 147 -9.78 -12.16 -7.81
C GLU A 147 -8.41 -12.50 -7.19
N GLN A 148 -7.44 -11.58 -7.32
CA GLN A 148 -6.07 -11.82 -6.85
C GLN A 148 -5.88 -11.55 -5.35
N TYR A 149 -6.55 -10.53 -4.81
CA TYR A 149 -6.25 -9.99 -3.49
C TYR A 149 -7.40 -10.09 -2.49
N ALA A 150 -8.66 -10.32 -2.90
CA ALA A 150 -9.76 -10.58 -1.98
C ALA A 150 -9.88 -12.09 -1.70
N ASP A 151 -9.82 -12.47 -0.42
CA ASP A 151 -9.87 -13.85 0.06
C ASP A 151 -10.77 -13.93 1.29
N ASP A 152 -11.94 -14.56 1.17
CA ASP A 152 -12.98 -14.67 2.22
C ASP A 152 -13.32 -13.30 2.87
N GLY A 153 -13.56 -12.28 2.04
CA GLY A 153 -13.85 -10.90 2.46
C GLY A 153 -12.64 -10.08 2.94
N ARG A 154 -11.46 -10.69 2.99
CA ARG A 154 -10.23 -10.01 3.38
C ARG A 154 -9.45 -9.59 2.15
N VAL A 155 -9.11 -8.32 2.04
CA VAL A 155 -8.13 -7.82 1.08
C VAL A 155 -6.74 -8.05 1.66
N VAL A 156 -5.96 -8.92 1.02
CA VAL A 156 -4.70 -9.47 1.53
C VAL A 156 -3.52 -8.86 0.79
N ARG A 157 -2.59 -8.27 1.53
CA ARG A 157 -1.31 -7.81 0.95
C ARG A 157 -0.35 -8.99 0.83
N THR A 158 -0.57 -9.83 -0.18
CA THR A 158 0.10 -11.14 -0.34
C THR A 158 1.62 -11.03 -0.47
N ASP A 159 2.10 -9.92 -1.01
CA ASP A 159 3.50 -9.56 -1.12
C ASP A 159 4.04 -8.89 0.17
N GLN A 160 3.19 -8.32 1.04
CA GLN A 160 3.60 -7.59 2.25
C GLN A 160 3.36 -8.38 3.55
N GLY A 161 3.69 -9.68 3.54
CA GLY A 161 3.55 -10.53 4.72
C GLY A 161 2.12 -10.98 5.03
N GLY A 162 1.19 -10.76 4.08
CA GLY A 162 -0.16 -11.33 4.12
C GLY A 162 -1.06 -10.72 5.18
N ASP A 163 -0.76 -9.52 5.67
CA ASP A 163 -1.64 -8.78 6.57
C ASP A 163 -2.76 -8.06 5.80
N THR A 164 -3.65 -7.42 6.55
CA THR A 164 -4.75 -6.62 6.01
C THR A 164 -4.76 -5.27 6.69
N VAL A 165 -4.93 -4.23 5.90
CA VAL A 165 -5.08 -2.86 6.39
C VAL A 165 -6.45 -2.32 6.01
N SER A 166 -6.98 -1.39 6.81
CA SER A 166 -8.27 -0.74 6.51
C SER A 166 -8.25 -0.08 5.13
N GLU A 167 -7.11 0.48 4.72
CA GLU A 167 -6.89 1.06 3.40
C GLU A 167 -7.17 0.04 2.29
N GLY A 168 -6.73 -1.21 2.46
CA GLY A 168 -6.96 -2.26 1.49
C GLY A 168 -8.38 -2.75 1.42
N GLN A 169 -9.06 -2.84 2.57
CA GLN A 169 -10.50 -3.08 2.58
C GLN A 169 -11.23 -1.98 1.80
N ALA A 170 -10.87 -0.71 2.04
CA ALA A 170 -11.49 0.43 1.34
C ALA A 170 -11.24 0.41 -0.18
N TYR A 171 -10.02 0.05 -0.61
CA TYR A 171 -9.72 -0.16 -2.03
C TYR A 171 -10.56 -1.29 -2.63
N GLY A 172 -10.67 -2.43 -1.94
CA GLY A 172 -11.52 -3.53 -2.36
C GLY A 172 -12.99 -3.13 -2.49
N LEU A 173 -13.53 -2.35 -1.55
CA LEU A 173 -14.90 -1.84 -1.62
C LEU A 173 -15.12 -0.92 -2.83
N LEU A 174 -14.21 0.03 -3.08
CA LEU A 174 -14.29 0.90 -4.26
C LEU A 174 -14.19 0.10 -5.56
N LEU A 175 -13.30 -0.89 -5.63
CA LEU A 175 -13.11 -1.72 -6.82
C LEU A 175 -14.29 -2.68 -7.04
N ALA A 176 -14.93 -3.18 -5.98
CA ALA A 176 -16.16 -3.98 -6.11
C ALA A 176 -17.32 -3.15 -6.67
N VAL A 177 -17.43 -1.87 -6.28
CA VAL A 177 -18.38 -0.93 -6.93
C VAL A 177 -18.02 -0.73 -8.40
N ALA A 178 -16.74 -0.50 -8.72
CA ALA A 178 -16.29 -0.31 -10.10
C ALA A 178 -16.50 -1.55 -11.00
N ALA A 179 -16.45 -2.74 -10.42
CA ALA A 179 -16.67 -4.01 -11.10
C ALA A 179 -18.16 -4.43 -11.17
N ASP A 180 -19.08 -3.66 -10.57
CA ASP A 180 -20.49 -4.06 -10.37
C ASP A 180 -20.64 -5.41 -9.65
N ASP A 181 -19.79 -5.66 -8.65
CA ASP A 181 -19.69 -6.92 -7.90
C ASP A 181 -20.23 -6.78 -6.46
N GLU A 182 -21.56 -6.86 -6.33
CA GLU A 182 -22.25 -6.78 -5.02
C GLU A 182 -21.87 -7.94 -4.08
N GLU A 183 -21.56 -9.13 -4.62
CA GLU A 183 -21.23 -10.31 -3.79
C GLU A 183 -19.89 -10.10 -3.08
N THR A 184 -18.84 -9.76 -3.84
CA THR A 184 -17.52 -9.47 -3.25
C THR A 184 -17.57 -8.22 -2.37
N PHE A 185 -18.38 -7.20 -2.72
CA PHE A 185 -18.59 -6.03 -1.88
C PHE A 185 -19.12 -6.40 -0.49
N ASP A 186 -20.20 -7.21 -0.44
CA ASP A 186 -20.82 -7.64 0.80
C ASP A 186 -19.84 -8.49 1.63
N GLU A 187 -19.08 -9.40 1.03
CA GLU A 187 -18.05 -10.19 1.73
C GLU A 187 -16.97 -9.29 2.36
N ILE A 188 -16.48 -8.31 1.61
CA ILE A 188 -15.46 -7.36 2.10
C ILE A 188 -16.02 -6.52 3.24
N TRP A 189 -17.24 -5.99 3.11
CA TRP A 189 -17.84 -5.13 4.15
C TRP A 189 -18.18 -5.91 5.43
N GLU A 190 -18.75 -7.12 5.29
CA GLU A 190 -19.03 -8.00 6.43
C GLU A 190 -17.74 -8.35 7.18
N TRP A 191 -16.66 -8.68 6.47
CA TRP A 191 -15.39 -8.95 7.11
C TRP A 191 -14.83 -7.70 7.80
N THR A 192 -14.88 -6.55 7.14
CA THR A 192 -14.36 -5.28 7.64
C THR A 192 -15.05 -4.88 8.95
N THR A 193 -16.37 -4.94 9.00
CA THR A 193 -17.15 -4.60 10.19
C THR A 193 -16.95 -5.61 11.31
N ALA A 194 -16.79 -6.90 10.99
CA ALA A 194 -16.55 -7.94 11.99
C ALA A 194 -15.16 -7.88 12.65
N HIS A 195 -14.15 -7.40 11.92
CA HIS A 195 -12.74 -7.50 12.36
C HIS A 195 -12.04 -6.16 12.60
N LEU A 196 -12.37 -5.12 11.85
CA LEU A 196 -11.68 -3.82 11.93
C LEU A 196 -12.53 -2.74 12.58
N GLN A 197 -13.85 -2.77 12.41
CA GLN A 197 -14.71 -1.70 12.93
C GLN A 197 -14.69 -1.63 14.45
N ARG A 198 -14.40 -0.43 14.95
CA ARG A 198 -14.32 -0.09 16.37
C ARG A 198 -15.69 0.32 16.91
N ASP A 199 -15.77 0.49 18.23
CA ASP A 199 -16.98 0.99 18.91
C ASP A 199 -17.39 2.42 18.46
N ASP A 200 -16.45 3.19 17.93
CA ASP A 200 -16.65 4.54 17.38
C ASP A 200 -16.91 4.54 15.86
N LEU A 201 -17.19 3.38 15.27
CA LEU A 201 -17.42 3.11 13.83
C LEU A 201 -16.19 3.21 12.93
N LEU A 202 -15.11 3.87 13.37
CA LEU A 202 -13.86 3.95 12.61
C LEU A 202 -13.20 2.58 12.47
N LEU A 203 -12.37 2.41 11.45
CA LEU A 203 -11.72 1.16 11.12
C LEU A 203 -10.31 1.10 11.71
N ALA A 204 -10.03 0.11 12.55
CA ALA A 204 -8.67 -0.19 12.98
C ALA A 204 -7.78 -0.43 11.76
N TRP A 205 -6.63 0.23 11.71
CA TRP A 205 -5.87 0.29 10.46
C TRP A 205 -5.16 -1.00 10.11
N ARG A 206 -4.86 -1.90 11.07
CA ARG A 206 -4.06 -3.10 10.79
C ARG A 206 -4.51 -4.36 11.52
N TRP A 207 -4.65 -5.42 10.74
CA TRP A 207 -4.98 -6.77 11.17
C TRP A 207 -3.96 -7.78 10.65
N GLN A 208 -3.49 -8.66 11.53
CA GLN A 208 -2.51 -9.69 11.20
C GLN A 208 -2.69 -10.90 12.15
N GLU A 209 -2.40 -12.10 11.66
CA GLU A 209 -2.41 -13.34 12.46
C GLU A 209 -3.72 -13.59 13.25
N GLY A 210 -4.87 -13.20 12.70
CA GLY A 210 -6.17 -13.46 13.33
C GLY A 210 -6.70 -12.35 14.23
N ALA A 211 -5.98 -11.22 14.38
CA ALA A 211 -6.39 -10.13 15.26
C ALA A 211 -5.97 -8.74 14.75
N VAL A 212 -6.66 -7.72 15.25
CA VAL A 212 -6.20 -6.33 15.16
C VAL A 212 -4.89 -6.20 15.94
N VAL A 213 -3.83 -5.76 15.27
CA VAL A 213 -2.50 -5.55 15.88
C VAL A 213 -2.22 -4.08 16.17
N ASP A 214 -2.94 -3.18 15.50
CA ASP A 214 -2.98 -1.76 15.83
C ASP A 214 -4.39 -1.22 15.59
N ASP A 215 -4.96 -0.63 16.64
CA ASP A 215 -6.35 -0.18 16.69
C ASP A 215 -6.55 1.26 16.24
N GLN A 216 -5.49 2.01 15.94
CA GLN A 216 -5.62 3.39 15.46
C GLN A 216 -6.30 3.41 14.09
N PRO A 217 -7.24 4.34 13.83
CA PRO A 217 -7.80 4.49 12.49
C PRO A 217 -6.91 5.32 11.58
N ALA A 218 -7.12 5.14 10.28
CA ALA A 218 -6.44 5.87 9.21
C ALA A 218 -7.50 6.55 8.33
N SER A 219 -7.49 7.88 8.30
CA SER A 219 -8.63 8.64 7.78
C SER A 219 -8.87 8.49 6.28
N ASP A 220 -7.83 8.17 5.50
CA ASP A 220 -7.95 7.85 4.08
C ASP A 220 -8.78 6.59 3.85
N ALA A 221 -8.51 5.53 4.62
CA ALA A 221 -9.28 4.30 4.57
C ALA A 221 -10.74 4.52 4.99
N ASP A 222 -10.97 5.22 6.10
CA ASP A 222 -12.32 5.53 6.56
C ASP A 222 -13.09 6.40 5.56
N LEU A 223 -12.42 7.37 4.91
CA LEU A 223 -12.99 8.21 3.88
C LEU A 223 -13.38 7.40 2.63
N ASP A 224 -12.47 6.55 2.15
CA ASP A 224 -12.68 5.75 0.94
C ASP A 224 -13.74 4.66 1.17
N ALA A 225 -13.78 4.04 2.35
CA ALA A 225 -14.84 3.10 2.73
C ALA A 225 -16.20 3.79 2.82
N ALA A 226 -16.29 4.97 3.45
CA ALA A 226 -17.53 5.75 3.51
C ALA A 226 -18.02 6.15 2.10
N ARG A 227 -17.10 6.58 1.22
CA ARG A 227 -17.40 6.86 -0.20
C ARG A 227 -17.94 5.60 -0.89
N ALA A 228 -17.26 4.46 -0.75
CA ALA A 228 -17.64 3.21 -1.38
C ALA A 228 -19.04 2.75 -0.95
N LEU A 229 -19.37 2.84 0.34
CA LEU A 229 -20.68 2.50 0.89
C LEU A 229 -21.81 3.35 0.30
N VAL A 230 -21.59 4.66 0.19
CA VAL A 230 -22.57 5.56 -0.43
C VAL A 230 -22.75 5.28 -1.92
N LEU A 231 -21.67 5.01 -2.65
CA LEU A 231 -21.74 4.65 -4.08
C LEU A 231 -22.42 3.30 -4.29
N ALA A 232 -22.08 2.29 -3.49
CA ALA A 232 -22.70 0.96 -3.51
C ALA A 232 -24.20 1.03 -3.21
N ALA A 233 -24.62 1.93 -2.32
CA ALA A 233 -26.04 2.16 -2.07
C ALA A 233 -26.81 2.57 -3.33
N ASP A 234 -26.21 3.42 -4.17
CA ASP A 234 -26.78 3.84 -5.44
C ASP A 234 -26.68 2.75 -6.51
N ALA A 235 -25.52 2.09 -6.63
CA ALA A 235 -25.27 1.04 -7.62
C ALA A 235 -26.16 -0.20 -7.40
N PHE A 236 -26.27 -0.66 -6.15
CA PHE A 236 -26.95 -1.90 -5.77
C PHE A 236 -28.36 -1.67 -5.19
N GLY A 237 -28.79 -0.41 -5.01
CA GLY A 237 -30.12 -0.07 -4.51
C GLY A 237 -30.31 -0.43 -3.03
N ARG A 238 -29.30 -0.13 -2.20
CA ARG A 238 -29.17 -0.56 -0.80
C ARG A 238 -29.11 0.64 0.16
N ASP A 239 -30.27 1.04 0.69
CA ASP A 239 -30.36 2.19 1.62
C ASP A 239 -29.56 1.98 2.91
N ASP A 240 -29.38 0.72 3.34
CA ASP A 240 -28.57 0.35 4.51
C ASP A 240 -27.10 0.71 4.33
N LEU A 241 -26.52 0.48 3.14
CA LEU A 241 -25.15 0.90 2.84
C LEU A 241 -24.99 2.42 2.87
N ARG A 242 -26.03 3.17 2.47
CA ARG A 242 -26.00 4.64 2.57
C ARG A 242 -25.98 5.09 4.03
N GLU A 243 -26.81 4.47 4.88
CA GLU A 243 -26.84 4.76 6.31
C GLU A 243 -25.48 4.47 6.96
N ASP A 244 -24.86 3.33 6.65
CA ASP A 244 -23.52 2.96 7.13
C ASP A 244 -22.45 3.94 6.65
N GLY A 245 -22.45 4.29 5.35
CA GLY A 245 -21.48 5.23 4.77
C GLY A 245 -21.59 6.63 5.36
N VAL A 246 -22.81 7.13 5.56
CA VAL A 246 -23.05 8.42 6.23
C VAL A 246 -22.60 8.37 7.69
N ALA A 247 -22.90 7.30 8.42
CA ALA A 247 -22.51 7.17 9.82
C ALA A 247 -20.98 7.09 10.00
N LEU A 248 -20.28 6.33 9.15
CA LEU A 248 -18.81 6.29 9.13
C LEU A 248 -18.22 7.67 8.79
N GLY A 249 -18.78 8.35 7.79
CA GLY A 249 -18.39 9.71 7.43
C GLY A 249 -18.60 10.72 8.57
N GLU A 250 -19.70 10.62 9.31
CA GLU A 250 -19.94 11.45 10.50
C GLU A 250 -18.89 11.20 11.59
N ALA A 251 -18.54 9.93 11.86
CA ALA A 251 -17.49 9.58 12.82
C ALA A 251 -16.11 10.15 12.40
N LEU A 252 -15.78 10.08 11.10
CA LEU A 252 -14.57 10.69 10.55
C LEU A 252 -14.56 12.20 10.75
N LEU A 253 -15.67 12.89 10.46
CA LEU A 253 -15.78 14.34 10.64
C LEU A 253 -15.62 14.76 12.10
N ASP A 254 -16.11 13.95 13.04
CA ASP A 254 -16.06 14.23 14.47
C ASP A 254 -14.65 14.01 15.06
N GLU A 255 -13.95 12.95 14.66
CA GLU A 255 -12.72 12.52 15.32
C GLU A 255 -11.43 12.81 14.53
N MET A 256 -11.49 12.95 13.21
CA MET A 256 -10.32 13.01 12.31
C MET A 256 -10.28 14.27 11.45
N THR A 257 -10.80 15.38 11.95
CA THR A 257 -10.68 16.68 11.27
C THR A 257 -10.29 17.80 12.22
N ALA A 258 -9.59 18.82 11.71
CA ALA A 258 -9.24 20.02 12.45
C ALA A 258 -9.70 21.28 11.72
N SER A 259 -10.09 22.32 12.46
CA SER A 259 -10.37 23.64 11.91
C SER A 259 -9.14 24.54 11.99
N THR A 260 -8.77 25.16 10.87
CA THR A 260 -7.73 26.18 10.75
C THR A 260 -8.36 27.52 10.33
N GLU A 261 -7.58 28.60 10.28
CA GLU A 261 -8.05 29.88 9.71
C GLU A 261 -8.38 29.79 8.21
N THR A 262 -7.84 28.80 7.48
CA THR A 262 -8.04 28.60 6.03
C THR A 262 -9.14 27.60 5.68
N GLY A 263 -9.66 26.84 6.65
CA GLY A 263 -10.75 25.89 6.45
C GLY A 263 -10.63 24.66 7.36
N ARG A 264 -11.42 23.63 7.08
CA ARG A 264 -11.27 22.33 7.76
C ARG A 264 -10.26 21.48 6.99
N ILE A 265 -9.38 20.78 7.69
CA ILE A 265 -8.44 19.84 7.10
C ILE A 265 -8.71 18.42 7.61
N LEU A 266 -8.44 17.43 6.76
CA LEU A 266 -8.45 16.03 7.13
C LEU A 266 -7.17 15.69 7.90
N LEU A 267 -7.33 15.08 9.07
CA LEU A 267 -6.21 14.60 9.89
C LEU A 267 -5.96 13.12 9.57
N PRO A 268 -4.69 12.66 9.51
CA PRO A 268 -4.36 11.26 9.24
C PRO A 268 -4.92 10.26 10.27
N GLY A 269 -5.20 10.74 11.47
CA GLY A 269 -5.85 9.99 12.54
C GLY A 269 -6.05 10.85 13.79
N PRO A 270 -6.74 10.33 14.83
CA PRO A 270 -7.08 11.07 16.04
C PRO A 270 -5.87 11.60 16.83
N TRP A 271 -4.71 10.97 16.62
CA TRP A 271 -3.43 11.38 17.22
C TRP A 271 -2.90 12.71 16.67
N ALA A 272 -3.36 13.17 15.50
CA ALA A 272 -2.87 14.37 14.81
C ALA A 272 -3.59 15.68 15.20
N THR A 273 -4.38 15.67 16.28
CA THR A 273 -5.19 16.81 16.72
C THR A 273 -4.38 17.96 17.33
N ALA A 274 -3.12 17.74 17.72
CA ALA A 274 -2.26 18.79 18.24
C ALA A 274 -1.77 19.71 17.10
N SER A 275 -1.86 21.05 17.29
CA SER A 275 -1.27 22.01 16.35
C SER A 275 0.24 22.19 16.60
N PRO A 276 1.08 22.26 15.55
CA PRO A 276 0.73 22.09 14.14
C PRO A 276 0.33 20.64 13.84
N HIS A 277 -0.77 20.49 13.09
CA HIS A 277 -1.40 19.22 12.77
C HIS A 277 -0.56 18.45 11.78
N ALA A 278 -0.34 17.16 11.99
CA ALA A 278 0.18 16.30 10.94
C ALA A 278 -0.83 16.25 9.78
N TYR A 279 -0.33 16.33 8.56
CA TYR A 279 -1.14 16.39 7.34
C TYR A 279 -0.51 15.52 6.27
N ASN A 280 -1.31 14.64 5.68
CA ASN A 280 -0.93 13.87 4.50
C ASN A 280 -1.79 14.37 3.32
N PRO A 281 -1.22 15.06 2.32
CA PRO A 281 -2.00 15.59 1.20
C PRO A 281 -2.67 14.47 0.38
N SER A 282 -2.11 13.27 0.41
CA SER A 282 -2.62 12.12 -0.34
C SER A 282 -3.86 11.49 0.30
N TYR A 283 -4.22 11.87 1.52
CA TYR A 283 -5.43 11.39 2.19
C TYR A 283 -6.66 12.22 1.76
N SER A 284 -6.45 13.44 1.25
CA SER A 284 -7.54 14.31 0.85
C SER A 284 -8.10 13.91 -0.53
N SER A 285 -9.38 13.54 -0.59
CA SER A 285 -10.12 13.32 -1.84
C SER A 285 -11.32 14.28 -1.96
N PRO A 286 -11.23 15.32 -2.80
CA PRO A 286 -12.35 16.21 -3.06
C PRO A 286 -13.57 15.50 -3.67
N ALA A 287 -13.36 14.45 -4.48
CA ALA A 287 -14.46 13.65 -5.02
C ALA A 287 -15.20 12.87 -3.91
N ALA A 288 -14.46 12.26 -2.97
CA ALA A 288 -15.07 11.62 -1.80
C ALA A 288 -15.87 12.62 -0.95
N TYR A 289 -15.32 13.82 -0.71
CA TYR A 289 -16.04 14.87 0.02
C TYR A 289 -17.33 15.28 -0.68
N ALA A 290 -17.34 15.37 -2.01
CA ALA A 290 -18.54 15.72 -2.78
C ALA A 290 -19.62 14.63 -2.68
N VAL A 291 -19.24 13.36 -2.81
CA VAL A 291 -20.15 12.20 -2.64
C VAL A 291 -20.77 12.20 -1.24
N LEU A 292 -19.95 12.36 -0.20
CA LEU A 292 -20.40 12.32 1.19
C LEU A 292 -21.21 13.58 1.57
N SER A 293 -20.86 14.75 1.02
CA SER A 293 -21.65 15.98 1.17
C SER A 293 -23.05 15.80 0.60
N ALA A 294 -23.17 15.24 -0.61
CA ALA A 294 -24.46 15.01 -1.25
C ALA A 294 -25.33 14.01 -0.48
N ALA A 295 -24.73 12.95 0.08
CA ALA A 295 -25.45 11.92 0.82
C ALA A 295 -25.88 12.36 2.24
N SER A 296 -25.01 13.09 2.95
CA SER A 296 -25.26 13.49 4.35
C SER A 296 -25.93 14.86 4.50
N GLY A 297 -25.70 15.78 3.56
CA GLY A 297 -26.04 17.19 3.70
C GLY A 297 -25.21 17.95 4.75
N ASP A 298 -24.11 17.36 5.24
CA ASP A 298 -23.22 17.98 6.21
C ASP A 298 -22.23 18.94 5.52
N THR A 299 -22.31 20.23 5.85
CA THR A 299 -21.46 21.27 5.24
C THR A 299 -19.99 21.16 5.61
N ARG A 300 -19.61 20.35 6.62
CA ARG A 300 -18.20 20.13 6.98
C ARG A 300 -17.41 19.46 5.85
N TRP A 301 -18.06 18.73 4.95
CA TRP A 301 -17.42 18.20 3.75
C TRP A 301 -16.97 19.30 2.78
N GLU A 302 -17.77 20.37 2.62
CA GLU A 302 -17.40 21.54 1.82
C GLU A 302 -16.25 22.34 2.48
N GLU A 303 -16.26 22.41 3.81
CA GLU A 303 -15.14 22.99 4.58
C GLU A 303 -13.85 22.18 4.38
N LEU A 304 -13.94 20.85 4.32
CA LEU A 304 -12.82 19.94 4.06
C LEU A 304 -12.23 20.13 2.67
N ALA A 305 -13.09 20.19 1.65
CA ALA A 305 -12.66 20.45 0.28
C ALA A 305 -11.90 21.78 0.18
N THR A 306 -12.42 22.83 0.83
CA THR A 306 -11.79 24.15 0.82
C THR A 306 -10.47 24.17 1.60
N GLY A 307 -10.46 23.67 2.83
CA GLY A 307 -9.30 23.76 3.72
C GLY A 307 -8.17 22.83 3.30
N SER A 308 -8.48 21.60 2.90
CA SER A 308 -7.46 20.64 2.43
C SER A 308 -6.85 21.09 1.10
N ARG A 309 -7.64 21.62 0.16
CA ARG A 309 -7.10 22.29 -1.05
C ARG A 309 -6.16 23.43 -0.68
N ALA A 310 -6.56 24.34 0.21
CA ALA A 310 -5.72 25.46 0.61
C ALA A 310 -4.40 25.00 1.27
N ALA A 311 -4.43 23.93 2.08
CA ALA A 311 -3.23 23.35 2.68
C ALA A 311 -2.30 22.73 1.62
N THR A 312 -2.85 21.98 0.67
CA THR A 312 -2.08 21.39 -0.44
C THR A 312 -1.52 22.46 -1.38
N GLU A 313 -2.27 23.52 -1.69
CA GLU A 313 -1.77 24.67 -2.47
C GLU A 313 -0.63 25.39 -1.75
N ALA A 314 -0.75 25.62 -0.44
CA ALA A 314 0.29 26.23 0.38
C ALA A 314 1.56 25.36 0.45
N LEU A 315 1.41 24.03 0.46
CA LEU A 315 2.54 23.11 0.34
C LEU A 315 3.27 23.28 -1.00
N LEU A 316 2.51 23.36 -2.10
CA LEU A 316 3.07 23.55 -3.45
C LEU A 316 3.64 24.97 -3.67
N ASP A 317 3.27 25.96 -2.86
CA ASP A 317 3.86 27.30 -2.89
C ASP A 317 5.30 27.33 -2.38
N VAL A 318 5.66 26.36 -1.54
CA VAL A 318 7.00 26.26 -0.94
C VAL A 318 7.78 25.05 -1.43
N ASN A 319 7.18 24.16 -2.22
CA ASN A 319 7.81 22.96 -2.77
C ASN A 319 7.33 22.65 -4.20
N ALA A 320 8.17 22.01 -5.02
CA ALA A 320 7.82 21.70 -6.41
C ALA A 320 6.75 20.60 -6.52
N LEU A 321 6.82 19.59 -5.66
CA LEU A 321 5.91 18.45 -5.57
C LEU A 321 5.22 18.43 -4.19
N PRO A 322 4.06 17.77 -4.01
CA PRO A 322 3.58 17.47 -2.67
C PRO A 322 4.55 16.49 -1.99
N THR A 323 4.55 16.46 -0.67
CA THR A 323 5.37 15.51 0.11
C THR A 323 4.46 14.51 0.81
N ASN A 324 4.97 13.33 1.16
CA ASN A 324 4.18 12.30 1.87
C ASN A 324 3.57 12.88 3.16
N TRP A 325 4.32 13.74 3.84
CA TRP A 325 3.88 14.41 5.05
C TRP A 325 4.13 15.92 4.99
N ALA A 326 3.27 16.66 5.66
CA ALA A 326 3.43 18.07 5.96
C ALA A 326 2.82 18.35 7.34
N THR A 327 2.98 19.58 7.82
CA THR A 327 2.27 20.04 9.01
C THR A 327 1.49 21.31 8.70
N VAL A 328 0.30 21.45 9.31
CA VAL A 328 -0.58 22.60 9.14
C VAL A 328 -0.85 23.22 10.51
N ALA A 329 -0.44 24.47 10.70
CA ALA A 329 -0.72 25.20 11.94
C ALA A 329 -2.17 25.71 12.00
N ALA A 330 -2.62 26.09 13.19
CA ALA A 330 -3.97 26.63 13.39
C ALA A 330 -4.28 27.88 12.54
N ASP A 331 -3.27 28.68 12.17
CA ASP A 331 -3.40 29.84 11.27
C ASP A 331 -3.42 29.46 9.77
N GLY A 332 -3.37 28.16 9.45
CA GLY A 332 -3.35 27.63 8.09
C GLY A 332 -1.97 27.65 7.43
N SER A 333 -0.90 28.08 8.13
CA SER A 333 0.45 27.98 7.59
C SER A 333 0.91 26.53 7.49
N VAL A 334 1.60 26.21 6.38
CA VAL A 334 2.06 24.85 6.07
C VAL A 334 3.58 24.77 6.12
N ALA A 335 4.11 23.68 6.67
CA ALA A 335 5.52 23.34 6.62
C ALA A 335 5.73 21.91 6.10
N ILE A 336 6.75 21.73 5.27
CA ILE A 336 7.17 20.43 4.74
C ILE A 336 7.63 19.53 5.90
N ALA A 337 7.29 18.24 5.85
CA ALA A 337 7.74 17.23 6.81
C ALA A 337 8.18 15.95 6.09
N GLY A 338 9.15 15.23 6.67
CA GLY A 338 9.52 13.90 6.19
C GLY A 338 8.60 12.79 6.67
N SER A 339 7.89 13.01 7.78
CA SER A 339 7.04 12.03 8.44
C SER A 339 5.92 12.71 9.24
N ALA A 340 5.00 11.89 9.74
CA ALA A 340 3.93 12.28 10.66
C ALA A 340 4.40 13.08 11.90
N SER A 341 5.61 12.81 12.41
CA SER A 341 6.18 13.53 13.56
C SER A 341 6.85 14.85 13.18
N GLY A 342 6.97 15.15 11.88
CA GLY A 342 7.72 16.29 11.37
C GLY A 342 9.20 16.01 11.07
N GLU A 343 9.67 14.78 11.28
CA GLU A 343 11.08 14.38 11.15
C GLU A 343 11.36 13.65 9.83
N GLY A 344 12.63 13.51 9.43
CA GLY A 344 13.04 12.79 8.21
C GLY A 344 13.15 13.67 6.96
N GLU A 345 13.68 13.09 5.88
CA GLU A 345 13.80 13.76 4.58
C GLU A 345 12.45 13.77 3.85
N PRO A 346 11.95 14.94 3.40
CA PRO A 346 10.69 15.03 2.69
C PRO A 346 10.82 14.50 1.25
N GLY A 347 9.93 13.56 0.91
CA GLY A 347 9.89 12.93 -0.40
C GLY A 347 8.50 12.97 -1.04
N TYR A 348 8.51 12.88 -2.36
CA TYR A 348 7.36 12.56 -3.20
C TYR A 348 7.44 11.07 -3.55
N GLY A 349 6.68 10.24 -2.83
CA GLY A 349 6.72 8.78 -3.00
C GLY A 349 5.33 8.15 -3.05
N TYR A 350 5.23 6.92 -2.55
CA TYR A 350 4.02 6.10 -2.64
C TYR A 350 2.76 6.77 -2.07
N ASP A 351 2.88 7.61 -1.04
CA ASP A 351 1.78 8.43 -0.54
C ASP A 351 1.51 9.62 -1.46
N ALA A 352 2.47 10.54 -1.56
CA ALA A 352 2.30 11.84 -2.20
C ALA A 352 1.82 11.75 -3.65
N THR A 353 2.21 10.69 -4.37
CA THR A 353 1.77 10.40 -5.75
C THR A 353 0.24 10.32 -5.88
N ARG A 354 -0.48 9.80 -4.88
CA ARG A 354 -1.95 9.71 -4.91
C ARG A 354 -2.63 11.08 -4.90
N THR A 355 -1.93 12.14 -4.48
CA THR A 355 -2.46 13.51 -4.45
C THR A 355 -2.92 13.97 -5.84
N SER A 356 -2.11 13.77 -6.89
CA SER A 356 -2.52 14.22 -8.23
C SER A 356 -3.72 13.44 -8.74
N ILE A 357 -3.81 12.13 -8.44
CA ILE A 357 -4.93 11.26 -8.82
C ILE A 357 -6.22 11.75 -8.16
N ARG A 358 -6.22 11.91 -6.82
CA ARG A 358 -7.39 12.35 -6.03
C ARG A 358 -7.89 13.75 -6.42
N TYR A 359 -6.98 14.67 -6.80
CA TYR A 359 -7.37 16.02 -7.23
C TYR A 359 -7.80 16.08 -8.70
N ALA A 360 -7.23 15.25 -9.58
CA ALA A 360 -7.57 15.24 -11.00
C ALA A 360 -8.98 14.67 -11.28
N GLU A 361 -9.45 13.72 -10.46
CA GLU A 361 -10.81 13.17 -10.56
C GLU A 361 -11.90 14.15 -10.08
N SER A 362 -11.54 15.27 -9.44
CA SER A 362 -12.53 16.20 -8.88
C SER A 362 -13.34 16.91 -9.96
N CYS A 363 -14.64 17.08 -9.73
CA CYS A 363 -15.49 17.91 -10.56
C CYS A 363 -15.19 19.41 -10.47
N ASP A 364 -14.53 19.89 -9.40
CA ASP A 364 -14.18 21.30 -9.22
C ASP A 364 -12.90 21.65 -10.02
N PRO A 365 -12.94 22.65 -10.93
CA PRO A 365 -11.76 23.11 -11.63
C PRO A 365 -10.63 23.61 -10.72
N ALA A 366 -10.94 24.11 -9.52
CA ALA A 366 -9.93 24.55 -8.57
C ALA A 366 -9.10 23.38 -8.02
N ASP A 367 -9.73 22.23 -7.80
CA ASP A 367 -9.00 21.02 -7.40
C ASP A 367 -8.13 20.50 -8.54
N ARG A 368 -8.68 20.45 -9.77
CA ARG A 368 -7.90 20.02 -10.95
C ARG A 368 -6.69 20.93 -11.20
N ALA A 369 -6.78 22.22 -10.88
CA ALA A 369 -5.64 23.12 -10.97
C ALA A 369 -4.48 22.74 -10.03
N VAL A 370 -4.76 22.10 -8.88
CA VAL A 370 -3.72 21.54 -7.99
C VAL A 370 -2.98 20.41 -8.70
N ALA A 371 -3.71 19.45 -9.28
CA ALA A 371 -3.09 18.34 -10.03
C ALA A 371 -2.30 18.84 -11.25
N ALA A 372 -2.82 19.82 -12.00
CA ALA A 372 -2.12 20.41 -13.14
C ALA A 372 -0.81 21.10 -12.74
N ARG A 373 -0.77 21.75 -11.56
CA ARG A 373 0.45 22.38 -11.04
C ARG A 373 1.57 21.36 -10.79
N ILE A 374 1.23 20.14 -10.36
CA ILE A 374 2.19 19.06 -10.12
C ILE A 374 2.85 18.61 -11.44
N ALA A 375 2.13 18.65 -12.57
CA ALA A 375 2.64 18.23 -13.87
C ALA A 375 3.93 18.96 -14.27
N ALA A 376 4.01 20.26 -13.96
CA ALA A 376 5.15 21.10 -14.33
C ALA A 376 6.45 20.76 -13.58
N ALA A 377 6.37 20.02 -12.46
CA ALA A 377 7.51 19.65 -11.65
C ALA A 377 7.96 18.20 -11.89
N LEU A 378 7.10 17.34 -12.45
CA LEU A 378 7.42 15.93 -12.66
C LEU A 378 8.46 15.77 -13.79
N PRO A 379 9.39 14.80 -13.68
CA PRO A 379 10.34 14.50 -14.74
C PRO A 379 9.62 14.14 -16.05
N ASP A 380 10.04 14.81 -17.13
CA ASP A 380 9.66 14.44 -18.49
C ASP A 380 10.48 13.22 -18.95
N GLY A 381 9.84 12.30 -19.67
CA GLY A 381 10.51 11.13 -20.26
C GLY A 381 9.70 9.84 -20.12
N ASP A 382 10.13 8.81 -20.84
CA ASP A 382 9.45 7.51 -20.82
C ASP A 382 9.59 6.80 -19.47
N GLU A 383 10.75 6.93 -18.81
CA GLU A 383 11.01 6.35 -17.50
C GLU A 383 10.68 7.37 -16.39
N LEU A 384 9.95 6.92 -15.37
CA LEU A 384 9.61 7.71 -14.20
C LEU A 384 10.00 6.97 -12.92
N PRO A 385 10.95 7.51 -12.12
CA PRO A 385 11.24 7.00 -10.80
C PRO A 385 10.01 6.92 -9.90
N ALA A 386 9.91 5.86 -9.10
CA ALA A 386 8.84 5.64 -8.13
C ALA A 386 8.87 6.69 -7.01
N GLU A 387 10.06 7.18 -6.65
CA GLU A 387 10.25 8.19 -5.61
C GLU A 387 11.17 9.31 -6.07
N LEU A 388 10.75 10.53 -5.77
CA LEU A 388 11.47 11.76 -6.03
C LEU A 388 11.68 12.50 -4.70
N ASP A 389 12.73 13.30 -4.62
CA ASP A 389 12.88 14.24 -3.51
C ASP A 389 11.91 15.42 -3.69
N SER A 390 11.87 16.30 -2.69
CA SER A 390 10.99 17.46 -2.71
C SER A 390 11.31 18.44 -3.87
N GLY A 391 12.51 18.36 -4.46
CA GLY A 391 12.98 19.11 -5.63
C GLY A 391 12.75 18.41 -6.97
N ALA A 392 12.06 17.26 -6.99
CA ALA A 392 11.80 16.42 -8.15
C ALA A 392 13.04 15.69 -8.72
N GLU A 393 14.11 15.54 -7.94
CA GLU A 393 15.24 14.67 -8.32
C GLU A 393 14.96 13.22 -7.93
N ALA A 394 15.44 12.28 -8.74
CA ALA A 394 15.25 10.85 -8.51
C ALA A 394 15.94 10.37 -7.23
N VAL A 395 15.18 9.75 -6.32
CA VAL A 395 15.72 9.10 -5.10
C VAL A 395 16.02 7.62 -5.37
N THR A 396 15.25 7.01 -6.26
CA THR A 396 15.44 5.64 -6.74
C THR A 396 15.49 5.60 -8.27
N SER A 397 15.99 4.50 -8.85
CA SER A 397 15.80 4.17 -10.26
C SER A 397 14.61 3.24 -10.50
N ASP A 398 13.97 2.76 -9.43
CA ASP A 398 12.82 1.86 -9.53
C ASP A 398 11.63 2.59 -10.16
N GLN A 399 10.78 1.84 -10.86
CA GLN A 399 9.56 2.34 -11.46
C GLN A 399 8.37 1.65 -10.80
N HIS A 400 7.25 2.35 -10.66
CA HIS A 400 6.06 1.80 -10.03
C HIS A 400 4.78 2.32 -10.71
N PRO A 401 3.71 1.50 -10.84
CA PRO A 401 2.48 1.90 -11.51
C PRO A 401 1.88 3.20 -10.95
N VAL A 402 1.90 3.37 -9.63
CA VAL A 402 1.35 4.58 -8.96
C VAL A 402 2.02 5.88 -9.42
N ALA A 403 3.31 5.86 -9.76
CA ALA A 403 4.02 7.05 -10.21
C ALA A 403 3.54 7.46 -11.61
N TYR A 404 3.38 6.48 -12.51
CA TYR A 404 2.79 6.71 -13.84
C TYR A 404 1.33 7.15 -13.74
N ALA A 405 0.54 6.53 -12.86
CA ALA A 405 -0.84 6.96 -12.58
C ALA A 405 -0.89 8.43 -12.13
N ALA A 406 0.01 8.82 -11.23
CA ALA A 406 0.10 10.18 -10.72
C ALA A 406 0.49 11.20 -11.81
N ARG A 407 1.44 10.86 -12.68
CA ARG A 407 1.83 11.71 -13.82
C ARG A 407 0.74 11.77 -14.89
N ALA A 408 0.05 10.66 -15.16
CA ALA A 408 -1.13 10.62 -16.02
C ALA A 408 -2.22 11.57 -15.51
N ALA A 409 -2.56 11.50 -14.22
CA ALA A 409 -3.53 12.39 -13.59
C ALA A 409 -3.13 13.87 -13.71
N ALA A 410 -1.86 14.19 -13.45
CA ALA A 410 -1.33 15.55 -13.55
C ALA A 410 -1.38 16.07 -15.00
N TYR A 411 -0.96 15.27 -15.98
CA TYR A 411 -1.04 15.61 -17.40
C TYR A 411 -2.48 15.74 -17.89
N ALA A 412 -3.40 14.89 -17.43
CA ALA A 412 -4.82 15.00 -17.77
C ALA A 412 -5.40 16.33 -17.28
N ALA A 413 -5.07 16.72 -16.04
CA ALA A 413 -5.49 17.98 -15.46
C ALA A 413 -4.87 19.21 -16.17
N ASP A 414 -3.62 19.10 -16.65
CA ASP A 414 -2.94 20.12 -17.48
C ASP A 414 -3.37 20.10 -18.96
N SER A 415 -4.41 19.33 -19.31
CA SER A 415 -4.91 19.18 -20.69
C SER A 415 -3.91 18.52 -21.67
N SER A 416 -2.84 17.91 -21.17
CA SER A 416 -1.86 17.11 -21.91
C SER A 416 -2.37 15.66 -22.11
N THR A 417 -3.55 15.53 -22.71
CA THR A 417 -4.33 14.27 -22.76
C THR A 417 -3.63 13.09 -23.44
N ASP A 418 -2.83 13.32 -24.48
CA ASP A 418 -2.08 12.24 -25.15
C ASP A 418 -0.98 11.70 -24.24
N ALA A 419 -0.20 12.58 -23.59
CA ALA A 419 0.82 12.18 -22.63
C ALA A 419 0.20 11.46 -21.42
N ALA A 420 -0.99 11.90 -20.98
CA ALA A 420 -1.73 11.22 -19.92
C ALA A 420 -2.13 9.80 -20.30
N ARG A 421 -2.59 9.58 -21.54
CA ARG A 421 -2.93 8.22 -22.04
C ARG A 421 -1.70 7.35 -22.18
N ASP A 422 -0.58 7.91 -22.64
CA ASP A 422 0.69 7.18 -22.73
C ASP A 422 1.13 6.70 -21.33
N ASP A 423 0.98 7.52 -20.29
CA ASP A 423 1.29 7.12 -18.92
C ASP A 423 0.30 6.14 -18.30
N LEU A 424 -0.99 6.20 -18.66
CA LEU A 424 -1.93 5.13 -18.30
C LEU A 424 -1.51 3.78 -18.92
N ALA A 425 -1.03 3.78 -20.17
CA ALA A 425 -0.50 2.58 -20.78
C ALA A 425 0.76 2.08 -20.06
N ARG A 426 1.71 2.98 -19.75
CA ARG A 426 2.93 2.63 -18.98
C ARG A 426 2.59 2.13 -17.57
N MET A 427 1.59 2.70 -16.91
CA MET A 427 1.09 2.24 -15.61
C MET A 427 0.66 0.77 -15.70
N THR A 428 -0.22 0.43 -16.66
CA THR A 428 -0.70 -0.95 -16.85
C THR A 428 0.44 -1.89 -17.26
N GLU A 429 1.33 -1.48 -18.16
CA GLU A 429 2.51 -2.26 -18.55
C GLU A 429 3.43 -2.55 -17.35
N THR A 430 3.63 -1.56 -16.48
CA THR A 430 4.43 -1.69 -15.26
C THR A 430 3.74 -2.62 -14.26
N ALA A 431 2.43 -2.52 -14.06
CA ALA A 431 1.68 -3.38 -13.14
C ALA A 431 1.76 -4.86 -13.56
N VAL A 432 1.61 -5.12 -14.87
CA VAL A 432 1.76 -6.48 -15.43
C VAL A 432 3.20 -6.99 -15.31
N ALA A 433 4.20 -6.13 -15.50
CA ALA A 433 5.60 -6.52 -15.42
C ALA A 433 6.08 -6.79 -13.99
N THR A 434 5.55 -6.05 -13.02
CA THR A 434 5.92 -6.12 -11.60
C THR A 434 4.66 -6.09 -10.73
N PRO A 435 3.87 -7.18 -10.70
CA PRO A 435 2.62 -7.22 -9.95
C PRO A 435 2.91 -7.14 -8.46
N THR A 436 2.28 -6.16 -7.80
CA THR A 436 2.32 -5.94 -6.36
C THR A 436 0.92 -5.56 -5.92
N TYR A 437 0.58 -5.84 -4.66
CA TYR A 437 -0.72 -5.44 -4.12
C TYR A 437 -1.00 -3.94 -4.34
N TYR A 438 -0.01 -3.09 -4.05
CA TYR A 438 -0.16 -1.65 -4.14
C TYR A 438 -0.19 -1.14 -5.59
N GLY A 439 0.64 -1.73 -6.45
CA GLY A 439 0.69 -1.40 -7.88
C GLY A 439 -0.59 -1.76 -8.60
N ASP A 440 -1.11 -2.95 -8.33
CA ASP A 440 -2.34 -3.46 -8.96
C ASP A 440 -3.57 -2.68 -8.44
N ALA A 441 -3.64 -2.40 -7.13
CA ALA A 441 -4.69 -1.56 -6.54
C ALA A 441 -4.76 -0.19 -7.22
N TRP A 442 -3.63 0.52 -7.30
CA TRP A 442 -3.59 1.86 -7.88
C TRP A 442 -3.67 1.85 -9.41
N SER A 443 -3.29 0.76 -10.08
CA SER A 443 -3.55 0.61 -11.51
C SER A 443 -5.05 0.54 -11.79
N ALA A 444 -5.79 -0.28 -11.03
CA ALA A 444 -7.24 -0.41 -11.16
C ALA A 444 -7.98 0.86 -10.70
N LEU A 445 -7.64 1.40 -9.52
CA LEU A 445 -8.27 2.61 -8.98
C LEU A 445 -8.02 3.83 -9.87
N ALA A 446 -6.79 4.08 -10.31
CA ALA A 446 -6.50 5.22 -11.18
C ALA A 446 -7.16 5.05 -12.56
N GLY A 447 -7.23 3.81 -13.08
CA GLY A 447 -8.02 3.50 -14.27
C GLY A 447 -9.48 3.94 -14.11
N ALA A 448 -10.15 3.52 -13.04
CA ALA A 448 -11.52 3.91 -12.74
C ALA A 448 -11.66 5.42 -12.52
N MET A 449 -10.86 6.03 -11.65
CA MET A 449 -10.95 7.46 -11.28
C MET A 449 -10.65 8.41 -12.45
N LEU A 450 -9.76 8.03 -13.36
CA LEU A 450 -9.30 8.93 -14.43
C LEU A 450 -10.08 8.76 -15.73
N THR A 451 -10.80 7.65 -15.91
CA THR A 451 -11.48 7.32 -17.18
C THR A 451 -12.98 7.04 -17.06
N ASP A 452 -13.50 6.85 -15.84
CA ASP A 452 -14.90 6.52 -15.55
C ASP A 452 -15.47 7.41 -14.43
N ASP A 453 -16.79 7.58 -14.39
CA ASP A 453 -17.52 8.32 -13.35
C ASP A 453 -18.18 7.40 -12.30
N VAL A 454 -18.01 6.07 -12.39
CA VAL A 454 -18.56 5.06 -11.47
C VAL A 454 -18.20 5.32 -9.99
N LEU A 455 -17.04 5.95 -9.74
CA LEU A 455 -16.62 6.32 -8.38
C LEU A 455 -17.13 7.70 -7.92
N GLY A 456 -18.05 8.34 -8.65
CA GLY A 456 -18.65 9.62 -8.28
C GLY A 456 -17.76 10.85 -8.53
N GLY A 457 -16.67 10.68 -9.27
CA GLY A 457 -15.80 11.77 -9.74
C GLY A 457 -16.23 12.32 -11.10
N CYS A 458 -15.41 13.23 -11.65
CA CYS A 458 -15.49 13.71 -13.02
C CYS A 458 -14.19 13.34 -13.74
N PRO A 459 -14.11 12.17 -14.41
CA PRO A 459 -12.87 11.70 -15.01
C PRO A 459 -12.32 12.74 -16.01
N PRO A 460 -11.04 13.13 -15.90
CA PRO A 460 -10.43 14.11 -16.79
C PRO A 460 -10.08 13.53 -18.18
N LEU A 461 -10.13 12.20 -18.35
CA LEU A 461 -9.93 11.54 -19.63
C LEU A 461 -11.21 10.84 -20.06
N ASP A 462 -11.60 11.03 -21.32
CA ASP A 462 -12.60 10.16 -21.93
C ASP A 462 -12.03 8.73 -21.97
N ALA A 463 -12.84 7.73 -21.62
CA ALA A 463 -12.52 6.32 -21.82
C ALA A 463 -12.12 6.12 -23.29
N ALA A 464 -10.82 5.99 -23.55
CA ALA A 464 -10.31 6.08 -24.91
C ALA A 464 -10.81 4.88 -25.72
N THR A 465 -11.44 5.18 -26.86
CA THR A 465 -11.65 4.21 -27.95
C THR A 465 -10.28 3.65 -28.32
N SER A 466 -10.02 2.39 -27.95
CA SER A 466 -8.78 1.68 -28.28
C SER A 466 -8.47 1.89 -29.77
N ALA A 467 -7.27 2.38 -30.05
CA ALA A 467 -6.80 2.62 -31.40
C ALA A 467 -6.75 1.28 -32.16
N ALA A 468 -7.82 0.97 -32.89
CA ALA A 468 -7.81 0.07 -34.02
C ALA A 468 -6.79 0.61 -35.05
N GLY A 469 -5.53 0.21 -34.91
CA GLY A 469 -4.45 0.86 -35.63
C GLY A 469 -3.09 0.16 -35.65
N ALA A 470 -2.99 -1.13 -35.36
CA ALA A 470 -1.80 -1.91 -35.66
C ALA A 470 -2.17 -3.32 -36.18
N SER A 471 -2.59 -3.38 -37.44
CA SER A 471 -2.72 -4.66 -38.15
C SER A 471 -1.34 -5.20 -38.58
N ALA A 472 -1.03 -6.37 -38.03
CA ALA A 472 -0.51 -7.57 -38.69
C ALA A 472 0.94 -7.63 -39.22
N SER A 473 1.61 -8.69 -38.73
CA SER A 473 2.70 -9.51 -39.31
C SER A 473 4.01 -9.37 -38.53
N ALA A 474 4.61 -10.40 -37.93
CA ALA A 474 4.56 -11.83 -38.21
C ALA A 474 4.74 -12.66 -36.93
N ALA A 475 4.04 -13.78 -36.88
CA ALA A 475 4.40 -14.89 -36.02
C ALA A 475 5.73 -15.51 -36.51
N ASP A 476 6.68 -15.65 -35.59
CA ASP A 476 7.58 -16.80 -35.51
C ASP A 476 7.98 -16.96 -34.04
N GLY A 477 7.56 -18.06 -33.43
CA GLY A 477 7.63 -18.27 -32.00
C GLY A 477 9.02 -18.62 -31.48
N PHE A 478 9.27 -18.27 -30.21
CA PHE A 478 10.09 -19.05 -29.28
C PHE A 478 9.64 -18.80 -27.81
N GLN A 479 9.22 -19.91 -27.19
CA GLN A 479 9.11 -20.26 -25.76
C GLN A 479 7.90 -19.75 -24.96
N ASP A 480 7.19 -20.72 -24.36
CA ASP A 480 6.36 -20.52 -23.17
C ASP A 480 7.17 -19.68 -22.15
N PRO A 481 6.58 -18.67 -21.49
CA PRO A 481 7.16 -18.17 -20.26
C PRO A 481 7.29 -19.37 -19.32
N VAL A 482 8.51 -19.63 -18.86
CA VAL A 482 8.73 -20.54 -17.75
C VAL A 482 7.88 -19.99 -16.61
N ALA A 483 6.88 -20.76 -16.20
CA ALA A 483 6.12 -20.50 -14.98
C ALA A 483 7.13 -20.13 -13.86
N PRO A 484 6.82 -19.14 -13.01
CA PRO A 484 7.72 -18.73 -11.93
C PRO A 484 8.29 -19.96 -11.23
N GLU A 485 9.62 -20.03 -11.08
CA GLU A 485 10.21 -21.05 -10.22
C GLU A 485 9.54 -20.90 -8.86
N ALA A 486 8.82 -21.94 -8.44
CA ALA A 486 8.14 -21.99 -7.16
C ALA A 486 9.08 -21.52 -6.05
N ALA A 487 8.53 -20.82 -5.05
CA ALA A 487 9.25 -20.39 -3.85
C ALA A 487 10.22 -21.48 -3.37
N SER A 488 11.52 -21.16 -3.39
CA SER A 488 12.55 -22.13 -3.02
C SER A 488 12.46 -22.42 -1.52
N ASN A 489 12.37 -23.71 -1.16
CA ASN A 489 12.49 -24.17 0.23
C ASN A 489 13.95 -24.21 0.73
N ALA A 490 14.90 -23.65 -0.03
CA ALA A 490 16.29 -23.59 0.39
C ALA A 490 16.45 -22.61 1.55
N THR A 491 17.21 -22.98 2.56
CA THR A 491 17.54 -22.13 3.70
C THR A 491 18.94 -21.56 3.50
N PRO A 492 19.19 -20.28 3.79
CA PRO A 492 20.54 -19.74 3.72
C PRO A 492 21.39 -20.32 4.86
N GLU A 493 22.58 -20.83 4.53
CA GLU A 493 23.46 -21.53 5.47
C GLU A 493 24.68 -20.69 5.84
N HIS A 494 25.19 -19.87 4.91
CA HIS A 494 26.46 -19.17 5.09
C HIS A 494 26.52 -17.88 4.29
N ILE A 495 27.10 -16.82 4.86
CA ILE A 495 27.31 -15.51 4.23
C ILE A 495 28.79 -15.13 4.18
N SER A 496 29.22 -14.61 3.03
CA SER A 496 30.56 -14.05 2.82
C SER A 496 30.47 -12.62 2.27
N ILE A 497 31.13 -11.67 2.93
CA ILE A 497 31.29 -10.27 2.50
C ILE A 497 32.78 -9.92 2.51
N PRO A 498 33.51 -10.17 1.40
CA PRO A 498 34.97 -10.08 1.38
C PRO A 498 35.55 -8.70 1.71
N ALA A 499 34.85 -7.62 1.34
CA ALA A 499 35.33 -6.24 1.51
C ALA A 499 35.51 -5.86 2.99
N ILE A 500 34.72 -6.47 3.88
CA ILE A 500 34.76 -6.23 5.33
C ILE A 500 35.20 -7.47 6.13
N GLY A 501 35.54 -8.56 5.44
CA GLY A 501 36.07 -9.78 6.05
C GLY A 501 35.05 -10.62 6.83
N VAL A 502 33.75 -10.47 6.53
CA VAL A 502 32.70 -11.33 7.09
C VAL A 502 32.68 -12.66 6.33
N ASP A 503 32.74 -13.77 7.07
CA ASP A 503 32.65 -15.14 6.58
C ASP A 503 32.04 -15.95 7.74
N SER A 504 30.72 -16.15 7.72
CA SER A 504 29.95 -16.65 8.88
C SER A 504 28.81 -17.55 8.46
N ASP A 505 28.51 -18.55 9.29
CA ASP A 505 27.26 -19.30 9.18
C ASP A 505 26.07 -18.38 9.50
N LEU A 506 24.93 -18.65 8.88
CA LEU A 506 23.67 -17.94 9.10
C LEU A 506 22.76 -18.72 10.04
N ILE A 507 22.25 -18.04 11.05
CA ILE A 507 21.18 -18.56 11.94
C ILE A 507 19.81 -18.01 11.52
N GLY A 508 18.73 -18.70 11.85
CA GLY A 508 17.37 -18.15 11.73
C GLY A 508 17.07 -17.16 12.85
N LEU A 509 16.42 -16.05 12.51
CA LEU A 509 15.92 -15.02 13.42
C LEU A 509 14.41 -14.88 13.25
N GLY A 510 13.70 -14.82 14.38
CA GLY A 510 12.28 -14.49 14.42
C GLY A 510 12.02 -13.02 14.74
N LEU A 511 10.75 -12.68 14.93
CA LEU A 511 10.34 -11.40 15.49
C LEU A 511 10.24 -11.48 17.02
N GLY A 512 10.65 -10.41 17.68
CA GLY A 512 10.45 -10.19 19.11
C GLY A 512 9.01 -9.81 19.42
N VAL A 513 8.68 -9.70 20.71
CA VAL A 513 7.34 -9.31 21.19
C VAL A 513 6.94 -7.87 20.80
N ASP A 514 7.91 -7.09 20.34
CA ASP A 514 7.80 -5.72 19.87
C ASP A 514 7.67 -5.63 18.34
N GLY A 515 7.62 -6.76 17.64
CA GLY A 515 7.47 -6.82 16.19
C GLY A 515 8.76 -6.59 15.40
N TRP A 516 9.90 -6.46 16.08
CA TRP A 516 11.22 -6.27 15.44
C TRP A 516 11.96 -7.58 15.24
N ILE A 517 12.79 -7.68 14.20
CA ILE A 517 13.69 -8.83 14.01
C ILE A 517 14.62 -8.92 15.22
N GLU A 518 14.60 -10.06 15.91
CA GLU A 518 15.47 -10.27 17.07
C GLU A 518 16.94 -10.25 16.63
N SER A 519 17.79 -9.51 17.33
CA SER A 519 19.23 -9.56 17.07
C SER A 519 19.80 -10.92 17.51
N PRO A 520 20.85 -11.45 16.84
CA PRO A 520 21.51 -12.67 17.25
C PRO A 520 21.94 -12.66 18.72
N ALA A 521 21.79 -13.76 19.43
CA ALA A 521 22.20 -13.86 20.84
C ALA A 521 23.73 -13.79 21.03
N ASP A 522 24.48 -14.23 20.02
CA ASP A 522 25.94 -14.10 19.95
C ASP A 522 26.32 -12.87 19.12
N PHE A 523 27.24 -12.04 19.63
CA PHE A 523 27.69 -10.83 18.96
C PHE A 523 28.48 -11.13 17.68
N ASP A 524 29.09 -12.31 17.58
CA ASP A 524 29.85 -12.72 16.39
C ASP A 524 28.97 -13.47 15.36
N ALA A 525 27.69 -13.70 15.64
CA ALA A 525 26.77 -14.39 14.74
C ALA A 525 26.02 -13.42 13.82
N VAL A 526 25.71 -13.92 12.62
CA VAL A 526 24.86 -13.25 11.63
C VAL A 526 23.58 -14.06 11.48
N GLY A 527 22.43 -13.41 11.44
CA GLY A 527 21.16 -14.10 11.31
C GLY A 527 20.30 -13.57 10.17
N TRP A 528 19.54 -14.46 9.55
CA TRP A 528 18.55 -14.16 8.51
C TRP A 528 17.16 -14.19 9.12
N TYR A 529 16.31 -13.25 8.72
CA TYR A 529 14.91 -13.25 9.14
C TYR A 529 14.15 -14.42 8.49
N GLU A 530 13.83 -15.44 9.28
CA GLU A 530 13.44 -16.76 8.76
C GLU A 530 12.02 -16.85 8.21
N ASN A 531 11.17 -15.88 8.57
CA ASN A 531 9.82 -15.72 8.03
C ASN A 531 9.79 -14.75 6.82
N GLY A 532 10.95 -14.28 6.36
CA GLY A 532 11.10 -13.37 5.22
C GLY A 532 11.52 -14.07 3.93
N VAL A 533 11.95 -13.27 2.95
CA VAL A 533 12.41 -13.77 1.65
C VAL A 533 13.74 -14.51 1.79
N VAL A 534 13.83 -15.69 1.17
CA VAL A 534 15.08 -16.46 1.07
C VAL A 534 16.06 -15.72 0.14
N PRO A 535 17.33 -15.49 0.54
CA PRO A 535 18.32 -14.83 -0.32
C PRO A 535 18.40 -15.46 -1.72
N GLY A 536 18.17 -14.63 -2.74
CA GLY A 536 18.16 -15.02 -4.15
C GLY A 536 16.77 -15.35 -4.71
N ALA A 537 15.71 -15.32 -3.89
CA ALA A 537 14.33 -15.24 -4.34
C ALA A 537 13.91 -13.76 -4.52
N ILE A 538 12.83 -13.52 -5.26
CA ILE A 538 12.27 -12.17 -5.50
C ILE A 538 11.86 -11.53 -4.16
N GLY A 539 12.22 -10.27 -3.96
CA GLY A 539 11.95 -9.50 -2.74
C GLY A 539 13.19 -9.33 -1.86
N PRO A 540 13.08 -8.55 -0.76
CA PRO A 540 14.22 -8.22 0.08
C PRO A 540 14.45 -9.32 1.11
N ALA A 541 15.55 -10.06 0.98
CA ALA A 541 16.02 -10.90 2.08
C ALA A 541 16.72 -10.04 3.14
N VAL A 542 16.37 -10.22 4.41
CA VAL A 542 16.90 -9.40 5.51
C VAL A 542 17.87 -10.20 6.36
N ILE A 543 19.08 -9.66 6.54
CA ILE A 543 20.12 -10.26 7.37
C ILE A 543 20.61 -9.23 8.38
N ALA A 544 20.61 -9.61 9.67
CA ALA A 544 20.96 -8.74 10.78
C ALA A 544 22.19 -9.27 11.55
N GLY A 545 22.97 -8.33 12.12
CA GLY A 545 24.13 -8.63 12.95
C GLY A 545 24.50 -7.46 13.85
N HIS A 546 25.33 -7.71 14.86
CA HIS A 546 25.74 -6.68 15.83
C HIS A 546 26.85 -5.78 15.27
N VAL A 547 26.82 -4.50 15.62
CA VAL A 547 27.90 -3.54 15.33
C VAL A 547 29.06 -3.71 16.31
N ASP A 548 28.77 -3.87 17.60
CA ASP A 548 29.77 -4.17 18.61
C ASP A 548 29.22 -5.04 19.75
N SER A 549 30.10 -5.38 20.67
CA SER A 549 29.81 -6.06 21.93
C SER A 549 30.28 -5.17 23.09
N PRO A 550 29.90 -5.47 24.34
CA PRO A 550 30.36 -4.70 25.50
C PRO A 550 31.89 -4.57 25.66
N THR A 551 32.69 -5.34 24.91
CA THR A 551 34.16 -5.36 25.06
C THR A 551 34.96 -5.30 23.76
N ALA A 552 34.34 -5.45 22.59
CA ALA A 552 35.02 -5.51 21.30
C ALA A 552 34.07 -5.24 20.12
N PRO A 553 34.58 -4.82 18.95
CA PRO A 553 33.85 -4.87 17.68
C PRO A 553 33.19 -6.23 17.44
N ALA A 554 32.01 -6.24 16.81
CA ALA A 554 31.24 -7.43 16.46
C ALA A 554 31.22 -7.67 14.95
N VAL A 555 30.47 -8.67 14.48
CA VAL A 555 30.53 -9.17 13.10
C VAL A 555 30.22 -8.11 12.03
N PHE A 556 29.32 -7.16 12.30
CA PHE A 556 28.94 -6.09 11.38
C PHE A 556 29.53 -4.72 11.77
N TYR A 557 30.59 -4.68 12.58
CA TYR A 557 31.27 -3.42 12.96
C TYR A 557 31.69 -2.58 11.75
N ASP A 558 32.19 -3.25 10.71
CA ASP A 558 32.70 -2.62 9.50
C ASP A 558 31.66 -2.51 8.38
N LEU A 559 30.40 -2.91 8.62
CA LEU A 559 29.31 -2.82 7.64
C LEU A 559 29.15 -1.42 7.01
N PRO A 560 29.25 -0.31 7.76
CA PRO A 560 29.16 1.05 7.18
C PRO A 560 30.33 1.42 6.26
N LYS A 561 31.37 0.58 6.15
CA LYS A 561 32.52 0.80 5.25
C LYS A 561 32.33 0.18 3.87
N LEU A 562 31.26 -0.59 3.67
CA LEU A 562 30.93 -1.07 2.33
C LEU A 562 30.72 0.11 1.40
N VAL A 563 30.86 -0.12 0.10
CA VAL A 563 30.54 0.86 -0.93
C VAL A 563 29.79 0.19 -2.07
N PRO A 564 29.03 0.95 -2.89
CA PRO A 564 28.41 0.40 -4.07
C PRO A 564 29.44 -0.31 -4.97
N GLY A 565 29.13 -1.55 -5.37
CA GLY A 565 30.04 -2.43 -6.09
C GLY A 565 30.73 -3.52 -5.26
N ASP A 566 30.69 -3.44 -3.92
CA ASP A 566 31.15 -4.54 -3.06
C ASP A 566 30.22 -5.76 -3.20
N THR A 567 30.77 -6.96 -3.03
CA THR A 567 30.03 -8.22 -3.25
C THR A 567 29.63 -8.90 -1.95
N VAL A 568 28.47 -9.54 -1.97
CA VAL A 568 27.94 -10.38 -0.89
C VAL A 568 27.50 -11.72 -1.48
N SER A 569 27.91 -12.83 -0.90
CA SER A 569 27.53 -14.18 -1.35
C SER A 569 26.83 -14.93 -0.22
N VAL A 570 25.69 -15.56 -0.51
CA VAL A 570 24.93 -16.38 0.44
C VAL A 570 24.80 -17.81 -0.09
N ALA A 571 25.44 -18.76 0.57
CA ALA A 571 25.29 -20.18 0.26
C ALA A 571 23.99 -20.74 0.85
N ARG A 572 23.31 -21.63 0.12
CA ARG A 572 21.99 -22.17 0.46
C ARG A 572 22.04 -23.69 0.59
N SER A 573 21.09 -24.26 1.34
CA SER A 573 21.03 -25.70 1.66
C SER A 573 20.79 -26.62 0.46
N ASP A 574 20.35 -26.06 -0.67
CA ASP A 574 20.24 -26.76 -1.95
C ASP A 574 21.60 -26.88 -2.70
N GLY A 575 22.67 -26.33 -2.14
CA GLY A 575 24.02 -26.33 -2.70
C GLY A 575 24.29 -25.21 -3.70
N THR A 576 23.37 -24.26 -3.87
CA THR A 576 23.54 -23.07 -4.71
C THR A 576 24.03 -21.87 -3.89
N THR A 577 24.49 -20.82 -4.58
CA THR A 577 24.90 -19.55 -3.98
C THR A 577 24.14 -18.41 -4.64
N ALA A 578 23.57 -17.53 -3.83
CA ALA A 578 23.02 -16.25 -4.27
C ALA A 578 24.09 -15.17 -4.11
N ASP A 579 24.51 -14.56 -5.22
CA ASP A 579 25.50 -13.49 -5.24
C ASP A 579 24.80 -12.14 -5.41
N PHE A 580 25.26 -11.13 -4.68
CA PHE A 580 24.72 -9.78 -4.67
C PHE A 580 25.83 -8.73 -4.79
N VAL A 581 25.47 -7.55 -5.28
CA VAL A 581 26.30 -6.36 -5.36
C VAL A 581 25.65 -5.24 -4.56
N VAL A 582 26.40 -4.62 -3.65
CA VAL A 582 25.97 -3.47 -2.86
C VAL A 582 25.62 -2.31 -3.78
N THR A 583 24.48 -1.67 -3.53
CA THR A 583 23.98 -0.52 -4.30
C THR A 583 23.85 0.74 -3.46
N GLY A 584 23.60 0.62 -2.15
CA GLY A 584 23.39 1.78 -1.27
C GLY A 584 23.63 1.48 0.20
N ILE A 585 23.81 2.55 0.97
CA ILE A 585 23.98 2.51 2.43
C ILE A 585 23.24 3.70 3.01
N GLN A 586 22.39 3.43 3.98
CA GLN A 586 21.64 4.43 4.72
C GLN A 586 21.82 4.24 6.23
N THR A 587 21.84 5.35 6.96
CA THR A 587 21.76 5.35 8.42
C THR A 587 20.42 5.95 8.79
N VAL A 588 19.61 5.20 9.54
CA VAL A 588 18.23 5.52 9.87
C VAL A 588 18.08 5.49 11.37
N GLU A 589 17.45 6.49 11.98
CA GLU A 589 17.20 6.46 13.42
C GLU A 589 16.22 5.33 13.74
N LYS A 590 16.37 4.68 14.89
CA LYS A 590 15.54 3.50 15.23
C LYS A 590 14.07 3.84 15.43
N ASP A 591 13.80 5.02 15.97
CA ASP A 591 12.45 5.47 16.27
C ASP A 591 11.68 5.92 14.99
N SER A 592 12.40 6.08 13.87
CA SER A 592 11.86 6.47 12.55
C SER A 592 12.27 5.48 11.45
N PHE A 593 12.62 4.25 11.83
CA PHE A 593 13.10 3.25 10.90
C PHE A 593 12.03 2.97 9.83
N PRO A 594 12.32 3.19 8.54
CA PRO A 594 11.31 3.20 7.48
C PRO A 594 10.95 1.77 7.11
N THR A 595 10.11 1.16 7.93
CA THR A 595 9.72 -0.25 7.87
C THR A 595 9.20 -0.61 6.48
N GLU A 596 8.40 0.28 5.87
CA GLU A 596 7.91 0.08 4.51
C GLU A 596 9.02 0.13 3.47
N SER A 597 9.94 1.11 3.44
CA SER A 597 11.00 1.12 2.41
C SER A 597 12.08 0.05 2.60
N ILE A 598 12.24 -0.49 3.81
CA ILE A 598 13.20 -1.57 4.10
C ILE A 598 12.61 -2.95 3.84
N TYR A 599 11.32 -3.16 4.09
CA TYR A 599 10.67 -4.46 3.98
C TYR A 599 9.66 -4.55 2.83
N ALA A 600 9.40 -3.46 2.11
CA ALA A 600 8.52 -3.47 0.94
C ALA A 600 9.02 -4.47 -0.11
N PRO A 601 8.11 -5.19 -0.77
CA PRO A 601 8.43 -6.08 -1.86
C PRO A 601 9.14 -5.33 -2.98
N VAL A 602 10.16 -5.98 -3.53
CA VAL A 602 10.92 -5.49 -4.68
C VAL A 602 10.95 -6.58 -5.75
N PRO A 603 10.84 -6.23 -7.04
CA PRO A 603 10.65 -7.21 -8.12
C PRO A 603 11.93 -7.96 -8.50
N THR A 604 13.04 -7.69 -7.82
CA THR A 604 14.32 -8.38 -8.02
C THR A 604 14.78 -9.04 -6.72
N PRO A 605 15.66 -10.05 -6.78
CA PRO A 605 16.26 -10.58 -5.56
C PRO A 605 17.17 -9.53 -4.94
N GLU A 606 16.77 -9.03 -3.78
CA GLU A 606 17.51 -8.03 -3.03
C GLU A 606 17.96 -8.55 -1.67
N LEU A 607 18.96 -7.88 -1.12
CA LEU A 607 19.51 -8.14 0.20
C LEU A 607 19.57 -6.85 0.99
N ARG A 608 19.07 -6.90 2.22
CA ARG A 608 19.15 -5.85 3.23
C ARG A 608 20.04 -6.34 4.36
N LEU A 609 21.22 -5.75 4.53
CA LEU A 609 22.09 -6.02 5.68
C LEU A 609 21.87 -4.94 6.73
N VAL A 610 21.50 -5.32 7.94
CA VAL A 610 21.10 -4.40 9.01
C VAL A 610 22.01 -4.55 10.23
N THR A 611 22.48 -3.44 10.78
CA THR A 611 23.23 -3.38 12.05
C THR A 611 22.87 -2.13 12.83
N CYS A 612 23.23 -2.08 14.11
CA CYS A 612 23.11 -0.85 14.91
C CYS A 612 24.10 0.23 14.44
N GLY A 613 23.72 1.50 14.53
CA GLY A 613 24.50 2.66 14.09
C GLY A 613 24.36 3.89 14.99
N GLY A 614 25.02 4.97 14.64
CA GLY A 614 24.85 6.24 15.36
C GLY A 614 25.54 6.33 16.72
N ALA A 615 25.12 7.30 17.52
CA ALA A 615 25.66 7.53 18.85
C ALA A 615 25.15 6.47 19.86
N TRP A 616 26.01 6.02 20.75
CA TRP A 616 25.58 5.24 21.91
C TRP A 616 24.86 6.13 22.91
N ASP A 617 23.59 5.83 23.22
CA ASP A 617 22.88 6.47 24.32
C ASP A 617 23.08 5.69 25.63
N PRO A 618 23.81 6.24 26.62
CA PRO A 618 24.02 5.58 27.90
C PRO A 618 22.78 5.55 28.80
N GLN A 619 21.68 6.23 28.46
CA GLN A 619 20.44 6.19 29.22
C GLN A 619 19.57 4.99 28.85
N THR A 620 19.41 4.73 27.55
CA THR A 620 18.69 3.56 27.02
C THR A 620 19.55 2.32 26.95
N GLY A 621 20.88 2.47 26.84
CA GLY A 621 21.80 1.34 26.66
C GLY A 621 21.76 0.77 25.25
N HIS A 622 21.42 1.61 24.26
CA HIS A 622 21.32 1.25 22.86
C HIS A 622 21.94 2.32 21.96
N TYR A 623 22.30 1.91 20.76
CA TYR A 623 22.59 2.78 19.63
C TYR A 623 21.31 3.41 19.11
N VAL A 624 21.35 4.70 18.79
CA VAL A 624 20.17 5.47 18.36
C VAL A 624 19.78 5.23 16.89
N ASP A 625 20.69 4.71 16.07
CA ASP A 625 20.44 4.45 14.66
C ASP A 625 20.55 2.95 14.32
N ASN A 626 20.10 2.59 13.13
CA ASN A 626 20.49 1.41 12.38
C ASN A 626 21.21 1.84 11.09
N VAL A 627 22.19 1.05 10.67
CA VAL A 627 22.76 1.14 9.32
C VAL A 627 22.15 0.02 8.49
N VAL A 628 21.58 0.38 7.34
CA VAL A 628 21.05 -0.56 6.36
C VAL A 628 21.86 -0.45 5.09
N VAL A 629 22.41 -1.58 4.65
CA VAL A 629 23.06 -1.72 3.34
C VAL A 629 22.10 -2.43 2.40
N THR A 630 21.89 -1.85 1.23
CA THR A 630 21.08 -2.42 0.15
C THR A 630 21.99 -3.06 -0.89
N ALA A 631 21.62 -4.24 -1.36
CA ALA A 631 22.31 -4.94 -2.43
C ALA A 631 21.32 -5.68 -3.33
N ILE A 632 21.65 -5.82 -4.61
CA ILE A 632 20.82 -6.49 -5.63
C ILE A 632 21.57 -7.72 -6.17
N ALA A 633 20.86 -8.72 -6.72
CA ALA A 633 21.50 -9.88 -7.33
C ALA A 633 22.55 -9.51 -8.40
N ALA A 634 23.67 -10.22 -8.40
CA ALA A 634 24.87 -9.95 -9.21
C ALA A 634 24.83 -10.46 -10.66
#